data_AF-A0A0D0CVN3-F1
#
_entry.id   AF-A0A0D0CVN3-F1
#
_cell.length_a   1.000
_cell.length_b   1.000
_cell.length_c   1.000
_cell.angle_alpha   90.00
_cell.angle_beta   90.00
_cell.angle_gamma   90.00
#
_symmetry.space_group_name_H-M   'P 1'
#
loop_
_entity.id
_entity.type
_entity.pdbx_description
1 polymer ?
#
loop_
_entity_poly.entity_id
_entity_poly.type
_entity_poly.pdbx_seq_one_letter_code
_entity_poly.pdbx_strand_id
1 'polypeptide(L)'
;MFNRAHDFTIRGGTFNNAGRDLNLSIYEERGLRSLYHYTSTSASFDAGARYPPPLCHPGTRTAILQDLERWANTPTGPGNPKVRWLYGPAGAGKSAIAQTFTQTCANNETLIGSFFFWRSDSTRNNS
;
A
#
# COMPACT_ATOMS: atom_id res chain seq x y z
N MET A 1 18.70 -15.40 22.86
CA MET A 1 19.83 -16.27 23.26
C MET A 1 20.88 -15.56 24.10
N PHE A 2 20.86 -14.23 24.28
CA PHE A 2 21.61 -13.55 25.35
C PHE A 2 20.79 -12.38 25.89
N ASN A 3 20.50 -12.35 27.19
CA ASN A 3 19.82 -11.23 27.84
C ASN A 3 20.72 -10.73 28.99
N ARG A 4 21.02 -9.42 29.02
CA ARG A 4 21.95 -8.70 29.93
C ARG A 4 23.46 -8.90 29.75
N ALA A 5 23.93 -9.36 28.58
CA ALA A 5 25.36 -9.35 28.30
C ALA A 5 25.88 -7.94 27.98
N HIS A 6 27.01 -7.54 28.57
CA HIS A 6 27.77 -6.32 28.28
C HIS A 6 29.25 -6.67 28.16
N ASP A 7 30.03 -5.87 27.42
CA ASP A 7 31.48 -6.07 27.15
C ASP A 7 31.90 -7.36 26.44
N PHE A 8 31.31 -7.68 25.29
CA PHE A 8 31.87 -8.72 24.42
C PHE A 8 32.56 -8.13 23.18
N THR A 9 33.73 -8.68 22.86
CA THR A 9 34.52 -8.30 21.68
C THR A 9 34.64 -9.51 20.77
N ILE A 10 34.08 -9.45 19.56
CA ILE A 10 34.24 -10.50 18.55
C ILE A 10 35.36 -10.06 17.60
N ARG A 11 36.45 -10.82 17.54
CA ARG A 11 37.56 -10.58 16.59
C ARG A 11 37.64 -11.74 15.60
N GLY A 12 37.43 -11.43 14.32
CA GLY A 12 37.43 -12.39 13.21
C GLY A 12 36.04 -12.96 12.88
N GLY A 13 35.84 -13.28 11.60
CA GLY A 13 34.56 -13.79 11.03
C GLY A 13 34.00 -12.88 9.93
N THR A 14 33.21 -13.45 9.00
CA THR A 14 32.48 -12.68 7.98
C THR A 14 31.10 -12.32 8.55
N PHE A 15 30.94 -11.05 8.92
CA PHE A 15 29.68 -10.53 9.44
C PHE A 15 28.80 -10.06 8.28
N ASN A 16 27.82 -10.88 7.90
CA ASN A 16 26.78 -10.45 6.97
C ASN A 16 25.72 -9.67 7.74
N ASN A 17 25.89 -8.36 7.83
CA ASN A 17 24.86 -7.46 8.31
C ASN A 17 23.77 -7.38 7.23
N ALA A 18 22.67 -8.09 7.40
CA ALA A 18 21.45 -7.86 6.63
C ALA A 18 20.75 -6.59 7.15
N GLY A 19 21.44 -5.45 7.07
CA GLY A 19 20.75 -4.20 6.80
C GLY A 19 19.95 -4.43 5.52
N ARG A 20 18.74 -3.87 5.43
CA ARG A 20 17.84 -4.06 4.29
C ARG A 20 18.34 -3.39 3.00
N ASP A 21 19.61 -3.56 2.68
CA ASP A 21 20.16 -3.33 1.37
C ASP A 21 19.58 -4.42 0.48
N LEU A 22 18.54 -4.06 -0.27
CA LEU A 22 18.02 -4.83 -1.37
C LEU A 22 19.17 -5.12 -2.34
N ASN A 23 19.79 -6.28 -2.20
CA ASN A 23 20.81 -6.75 -3.13
C ASN A 23 20.08 -7.29 -4.37
N LEU A 24 19.56 -6.36 -5.19
CA LEU A 24 19.22 -6.67 -6.58
C LEU A 24 20.53 -6.99 -7.28
N SER A 25 20.78 -8.26 -7.55
CA SER A 25 21.88 -8.67 -8.42
C SER A 25 21.70 -7.95 -9.76
N ILE A 26 22.67 -7.10 -10.06
CA ILE A 26 22.67 -6.16 -11.19
C ILE A 26 22.88 -6.95 -12.49
N TYR A 27 21.83 -7.62 -12.94
CA TYR A 27 21.62 -7.97 -14.33
C TYR A 27 20.32 -7.26 -14.74
N GLU A 28 20.49 -6.10 -15.40
CA GLU A 28 19.44 -5.37 -16.14
C GLU A 28 18.53 -4.36 -15.40
N GLU A 29 19.10 -3.54 -14.51
CA GLU A 29 18.40 -2.44 -13.81
C GLU A 29 18.02 -1.22 -14.67
N ARG A 30 18.33 -1.18 -15.98
CA ARG A 30 17.97 -0.01 -16.82
C ARG A 30 16.46 0.16 -16.93
N GLY A 31 15.72 -0.94 -17.05
CA GLY A 31 14.27 -0.94 -17.24
C GLY A 31 13.52 -0.42 -16.00
N LEU A 32 13.75 -1.05 -14.85
CA LEU A 32 13.09 -0.67 -13.59
C LEU A 32 13.47 0.74 -13.12
N ARG A 33 14.73 1.14 -13.29
CA ARG A 33 15.16 2.51 -12.99
C ARG A 33 14.48 3.54 -13.90
N SER A 34 14.31 3.21 -15.19
CA SER A 34 13.55 4.06 -16.11
C SER A 34 12.10 4.16 -15.66
N LEU A 35 11.47 3.04 -15.30
CA LEU A 35 10.10 3.03 -14.78
C LEU A 35 9.96 3.84 -13.49
N TYR A 36 10.92 3.73 -12.56
CA TYR A 36 10.94 4.47 -11.30
C TYR A 36 10.80 5.99 -11.50
N HIS A 37 11.51 6.55 -12.49
CA HIS A 37 11.40 7.98 -12.82
C HIS A 37 10.00 8.41 -13.28
N TYR A 38 9.18 7.47 -13.74
CA TYR A 38 7.78 7.71 -14.13
C TYR A 38 6.77 7.18 -13.11
N THR A 39 7.22 6.69 -11.94
CA THR A 39 6.31 6.30 -10.86
C THR A 39 5.84 7.51 -10.07
N SER A 40 4.55 7.52 -9.70
CA SER A 40 4.00 8.50 -8.77
C SER A 40 4.12 7.95 -7.35
N THR A 41 5.25 8.21 -6.70
CA THR A 41 5.50 7.78 -5.31
C THR A 41 4.47 8.36 -4.34
N SER A 42 3.99 9.57 -4.60
CA SER A 42 2.88 10.22 -3.87
C SER A 42 1.54 9.49 -3.95
N ALA A 43 1.39 8.53 -4.87
CA ALA A 43 0.18 7.74 -5.03
C ALA A 43 0.25 6.38 -4.32
N SER A 44 1.37 6.00 -3.68
CA SER A 44 1.46 4.72 -2.97
C SER A 44 0.47 4.66 -1.80
N PHE A 45 0.15 3.42 -1.37
CA PHE A 45 -0.75 3.14 -0.25
C PHE A 45 -0.39 3.91 1.03
N ASP A 46 0.91 4.00 1.30
CA ASP A 46 1.54 4.57 2.49
C ASP A 46 2.21 5.93 2.23
N ALA A 47 1.89 6.57 1.09
CA ALA A 47 2.50 7.84 0.71
C ALA A 47 2.29 8.89 1.81
N GLY A 48 3.39 9.49 2.28
CA GLY A 48 3.35 10.54 3.32
C GLY A 48 2.50 11.75 2.93
N ALA A 49 2.30 11.99 1.62
CA ALA A 49 1.40 13.02 1.09
C ALA A 49 -0.06 12.89 1.56
N ARG A 50 -0.45 11.72 2.10
CA ARG A 50 -1.81 11.42 2.56
C ARG A 50 -1.90 11.23 4.06
N TYR A 51 -0.85 11.50 4.82
CA TYR A 51 -0.88 11.29 6.27
C TYR A 51 -1.58 12.44 7.02
N PRO A 52 -2.50 12.17 7.96
CA PRO A 52 -3.12 10.87 8.23
C PRO A 52 -4.12 10.49 7.12
N PRO A 53 -4.17 9.21 6.70
CA PRO A 53 -5.06 8.80 5.62
C PRO A 53 -6.52 9.02 6.00
N PRO A 54 -7.39 9.42 5.06
CA PRO A 54 -8.81 9.59 5.35
C PRO A 54 -9.40 8.22 5.67
N LEU A 55 -9.92 8.03 6.88
CA LEU A 55 -10.54 6.77 7.31
C LEU A 55 -12.01 7.02 7.66
N CYS A 56 -12.85 6.00 7.46
CA CYS A 56 -14.19 5.98 8.02
C CYS A 56 -14.12 6.06 9.54
N HIS A 57 -15.06 6.78 10.15
CA HIS A 57 -15.22 6.75 11.60
C HIS A 57 -15.65 5.34 12.05
N PRO A 58 -15.21 4.88 13.24
CA PRO A 58 -15.60 3.58 13.78
C PRO A 58 -17.12 3.38 13.76
N GLY A 59 -17.56 2.20 13.33
CA GLY A 59 -18.98 1.86 13.25
C GLY A 59 -19.77 2.50 12.10
N THR A 60 -19.14 3.31 11.25
CA THR A 60 -19.80 3.91 10.07
C THR A 60 -19.49 3.13 8.79
N ARG A 61 -20.35 3.27 7.78
CA ARG A 61 -20.16 2.69 6.43
C ARG A 61 -19.91 1.17 6.42
N THR A 62 -20.33 0.48 7.47
CA THR A 62 -20.13 -0.96 7.67
C THR A 62 -20.72 -1.80 6.54
N ALA A 63 -21.94 -1.49 6.11
CA ALA A 63 -22.63 -2.23 5.05
C ALA A 63 -21.85 -2.24 3.72
N ILE A 64 -21.30 -1.08 3.32
CA ILE A 64 -20.55 -1.00 2.06
C ILE A 64 -19.14 -1.60 2.19
N LEU A 65 -18.51 -1.48 3.36
CA LEU A 65 -17.23 -2.14 3.62
C LEU A 65 -17.36 -3.67 3.57
N GLN A 66 -18.44 -4.22 4.15
CA GLN A 66 -18.74 -5.65 4.09
C GLN A 66 -19.06 -6.15 2.67
N ASP A 67 -19.77 -5.34 1.87
CA ASP A 67 -20.02 -5.67 0.46
C ASP A 67 -18.71 -5.71 -0.35
N LEU A 68 -17.81 -4.74 -0.14
CA LEU A 68 -16.49 -4.73 -0.77
C LEU A 68 -15.63 -5.91 -0.34
N GLU A 69 -15.65 -6.27 0.94
CA GLU A 69 -14.92 -7.44 1.46
C GLU A 69 -15.47 -8.74 0.88
N ARG A 70 -16.79 -8.90 0.83
CA ARG A 70 -17.42 -10.07 0.18
C ARG A 70 -17.03 -10.14 -1.29
N TRP A 71 -17.08 -9.02 -1.99
CA TRP A 71 -16.70 -8.93 -3.39
C TRP A 71 -15.26 -9.39 -3.63
N ALA A 72 -14.31 -8.86 -2.87
CA ALA A 72 -12.89 -9.16 -3.03
C ALA A 72 -12.54 -10.63 -2.73
N ASN A 73 -13.29 -11.26 -1.82
CA ASN A 73 -13.09 -12.66 -1.46
C ASN A 73 -13.90 -13.66 -2.31
N THR A 74 -14.83 -13.17 -3.14
CA THR A 74 -15.65 -14.07 -3.98
C THR A 74 -14.87 -14.42 -5.26
N PRO A 75 -14.80 -15.71 -5.66
CA PRO A 75 -14.17 -16.11 -6.92
C PRO A 75 -14.77 -15.37 -8.13
N THR A 76 -13.96 -15.16 -9.16
CA THR A 76 -14.46 -14.55 -10.40
C THR A 76 -15.45 -15.50 -11.07
N GLY A 77 -16.59 -14.97 -11.51
CA GLY A 77 -17.60 -15.73 -12.25
C GLY A 77 -18.59 -14.81 -12.95
N PRO A 78 -19.57 -15.36 -13.69
CA PRO A 78 -20.56 -14.58 -14.44
C PRO A 78 -21.35 -13.56 -13.61
N GLY A 79 -21.43 -13.76 -12.28
CA GLY A 79 -22.07 -12.85 -11.33
C GLY A 79 -21.13 -12.03 -10.45
N ASN A 80 -19.81 -12.11 -10.65
CA ASN A 80 -18.84 -11.42 -9.80
C ASN A 80 -17.73 -10.73 -10.63
N PRO A 81 -17.89 -9.44 -10.98
CA PRO A 81 -16.95 -8.72 -11.84
C PRO A 81 -15.62 -8.45 -11.12
N LYS A 82 -14.52 -8.41 -11.86
CA LYS A 82 -13.18 -8.09 -11.32
C LYS A 82 -12.96 -6.61 -10.99
N VAL A 83 -13.86 -5.74 -11.44
CA VAL A 83 -13.79 -4.28 -11.22
C VAL A 83 -15.11 -3.82 -10.62
N ARG A 84 -15.04 -3.04 -9.54
CA ARG A 84 -16.20 -2.36 -8.94
C ARG A 84 -15.98 -0.86 -8.90
N TRP A 85 -17.07 -0.13 -9.16
CA TRP A 85 -17.12 1.32 -9.11
C TRP A 85 -17.81 1.79 -7.83
N LEU A 86 -17.08 2.51 -6.97
CA LEU A 86 -17.64 3.18 -5.81
C LEU A 86 -18.08 4.60 -6.20
N TYR A 87 -19.39 4.84 -6.27
CA TYR A 87 -19.97 6.12 -6.68
C TYR A 87 -20.89 6.70 -5.59
N GLY A 88 -21.21 7.99 -5.72
CA GLY A 88 -22.03 8.72 -4.76
C GLY A 88 -21.72 10.22 -4.75
N PRO A 89 -22.49 11.02 -4.00
CA PRO A 89 -22.37 12.48 -4.01
C PRO A 89 -20.98 12.96 -3.55
N ALA A 90 -20.64 14.20 -3.93
CA ALA A 90 -19.45 14.87 -3.39
C ALA A 90 -19.53 14.95 -1.86
N GLY A 91 -18.40 14.78 -1.17
CA GLY A 91 -18.37 14.77 0.30
C GLY A 91 -18.89 13.49 0.97
N ALA A 92 -19.43 12.50 0.23
CA ALA A 92 -19.95 11.25 0.82
C ALA A 92 -18.90 10.34 1.48
N GLY A 93 -17.62 10.72 1.47
CA GLY A 93 -16.54 9.94 2.08
C GLY A 93 -16.05 8.77 1.23
N LYS A 94 -16.25 8.77 -0.09
CA LYS A 94 -15.82 7.68 -0.99
C LYS A 94 -14.33 7.34 -0.85
N SER A 95 -13.47 8.35 -0.78
CA SER A 95 -12.03 8.15 -0.56
C SER A 95 -11.73 7.53 0.80
N ALA A 96 -12.49 7.89 1.83
CA ALA A 96 -12.35 7.29 3.17
C ALA A 96 -12.80 5.82 3.17
N ILE A 97 -13.90 5.49 2.47
CA ILE A 97 -14.37 4.11 2.30
C ILE A 97 -13.29 3.27 1.59
N ALA A 98 -12.77 3.76 0.47
CA ALA A 98 -11.73 3.05 -0.28
C ALA A 98 -10.47 2.83 0.56
N GLN A 99 -10.01 3.85 1.28
CA GLN A 99 -8.84 3.77 2.16
C GLN A 99 -9.05 2.81 3.33
N THR A 100 -10.21 2.88 4.00
CA THR A 100 -10.54 1.95 5.10
C THR A 100 -10.61 0.53 4.59
N PHE A 101 -11.24 0.29 3.43
CA PHE A 101 -11.26 -1.03 2.81
C PHE A 101 -9.86 -1.56 2.52
N THR A 102 -8.98 -0.75 1.92
CA THR A 102 -7.58 -1.15 1.68
C THR A 102 -6.81 -1.40 2.97
N GLN A 103 -7.07 -0.65 4.04
CA GLN A 103 -6.44 -0.89 5.35
C GLN A 103 -6.89 -2.23 5.94
N THR A 104 -8.17 -2.58 5.80
CA THR A 104 -8.67 -3.91 6.18
C THR A 104 -7.99 -5.02 5.37
N CYS A 105 -7.88 -4.87 4.05
CA CYS A 105 -7.16 -5.83 3.22
C CYS A 105 -5.67 -5.96 3.59
N ALA A 106 -5.01 -4.84 3.91
CA ALA A 106 -3.62 -4.84 4.37
C ALA A 106 -3.46 -5.57 5.70
N ASN A 107 -4.35 -5.31 6.66
CA ASN A 107 -4.37 -5.98 7.96
C ASN A 107 -4.65 -7.48 7.84
N ASN A 108 -5.42 -7.88 6.83
CA ASN A 108 -5.74 -9.27 6.52
C ASN A 108 -4.70 -9.94 5.59
N GLU A 109 -3.60 -9.25 5.24
CA GLU A 109 -2.55 -9.75 4.33
C GLU A 109 -3.07 -10.13 2.92
N THR A 110 -4.19 -9.56 2.49
CA THR A 110 -4.81 -9.80 1.17
C THR A 110 -4.57 -8.67 0.16
N LEU A 111 -3.99 -7.54 0.61
CA LEU A 111 -3.71 -6.40 -0.26
C LEU A 111 -2.44 -6.64 -1.09
N ILE A 112 -2.60 -6.76 -2.41
CA ILE A 112 -1.47 -6.84 -3.36
C ILE A 112 -0.88 -5.44 -3.64
N GLY A 113 -1.73 -4.42 -3.64
CA GLY A 113 -1.32 -3.04 -3.83
C GLY A 113 -2.52 -2.10 -3.90
N SER A 114 -2.30 -0.83 -3.60
CA SER A 114 -3.29 0.22 -3.83
C SER A 114 -2.61 1.52 -4.23
N PHE A 115 -3.29 2.27 -5.08
CA PHE A 115 -2.82 3.53 -5.60
C PHE A 115 -3.90 4.58 -5.43
N PHE A 116 -3.54 5.69 -4.81
CA PHE A 116 -4.47 6.77 -4.62
C PHE A 116 -3.95 8.07 -5.24
N PHE A 117 -4.70 8.54 -6.22
CA PHE A 117 -4.36 9.71 -7.01
C PHE A 117 -5.02 10.98 -6.46
N TRP A 118 -4.24 12.06 -6.29
CA TRP A 118 -4.76 13.38 -5.95
C TRP A 118 -4.79 14.27 -7.18
N ARG A 119 -5.82 15.12 -7.31
CA ARG A 119 -5.94 16.05 -8.43
C ARG A 119 -4.93 17.19 -8.37
N SER A 120 -4.60 17.63 -7.15
CA SER A 120 -3.70 18.76 -6.89
C SER A 120 -2.23 18.38 -6.78
N ASP A 121 -1.86 17.13 -7.13
CA ASP A 121 -0.46 16.73 -7.14
C ASP A 121 0.24 17.41 -8.32
N SER A 122 1.15 18.34 -8.01
CA SER A 122 1.88 19.14 -9.01
C SER A 122 2.76 18.30 -9.93
N THR A 123 3.15 17.10 -9.50
CA THR A 123 3.96 16.18 -10.32
C THR A 123 3.15 15.47 -11.41
N ARG A 124 1.82 15.57 -11.37
CA ARG A 124 0.90 14.86 -12.28
C ARG A 124 0.18 15.79 -13.26
N ASN A 125 0.46 17.08 -13.21
CA ASN A 125 -0.22 18.10 -14.00
C ASN A 125 0.79 18.81 -14.93
N ASN A 126 1.42 18.04 -15.82
CA ASN A 126 2.23 18.59 -16.91
C ASN A 126 1.33 18.88 -18.10
N SER A 127 1.09 20.17 -18.35
CA SER A 127 0.61 20.70 -19.63
C SER A 127 1.72 20.77 -20.67
#